data_AF-A0A935HQ08-F1
#
_entry.id   AF-A0A935HQ08-F1
#
_cell.length_a   1.000
_cell.length_b   1.000
_cell.length_c   1.000
_cell.angle_alpha   90.00
_cell.angle_beta   90.00
_cell.angle_gamma   90.00
#
_symmetry.space_group_name_H-M   'P 1'
#
loop_
_entity.id
_entity.type
_entity.pdbx_description
1 polymer ?
#
loop_
_entity_poly.entity_id
_entity_poly.type
_entity_poly.pdbx_seq_one_letter_code
_entity_poly.pdbx_strand_id
1 'polypeptide(L)'
;MRTFSTLLTATLLGGTLMAQGVITRMNAGQAHFYYDGDIQNVLDIAEAEAGVDTIILGGGTYNLNTDPNTTSDDLFIRSRIVLIGTGIHPDSSLAYNNNGRTEITGNQYCQVFFQPNSSGSEVHGVAFADGVDVDFGDTDLASTNVDSVKFSRCEFTGGFLLGNNQFGSQANDTYIHECLLTEISISYALNTIVRNSQVGAIYFVSAGQNTLFEYNILYGWGNVDLSGIQFEHNVFLSNSGANITVDGPSSYLNNVWVGNNSGFAVTFTGNVTSDSGNVIRYPLSGGGPLAAFPSTTVTSYTAFDFNSNYHLNPNLPSNVQSAGPYGGGDPWKDGSVPFNPHWKELSTPTGTQNGTLQGVTIKASAQQD
;
A
#
# COMPACT_ATOMS: atom_id res chain seq x y z
N MET A 1 -48.17 1.33 -18.01
CA MET A 1 -47.24 2.45 -17.70
C MET A 1 -46.70 2.41 -16.26
N ARG A 2 -47.48 2.04 -15.23
CA ARG A 2 -46.96 1.94 -13.84
C ARG A 2 -45.92 0.83 -13.59
N THR A 3 -45.95 -0.27 -14.35
CA THR A 3 -45.00 -1.40 -14.23
C THR A 3 -43.63 -1.15 -14.86
N PHE A 4 -43.53 -0.21 -15.82
CA PHE A 4 -42.26 0.14 -16.46
C PHE A 4 -41.41 1.04 -15.57
N SER A 5 -42.06 1.90 -14.77
CA SER A 5 -41.42 2.79 -13.81
C SER A 5 -40.77 2.00 -12.66
N THR A 6 -41.46 0.99 -12.12
CA THR A 6 -40.95 0.16 -11.00
C THR A 6 -39.78 -0.74 -11.42
N LEU A 7 -39.79 -1.24 -12.66
CA LEU A 7 -38.69 -2.04 -13.19
C LEU A 7 -37.43 -1.18 -13.38
N LEU A 8 -37.58 0.06 -13.85
CA LEU A 8 -36.49 1.00 -14.05
C LEU A 8 -35.84 1.43 -12.72
N THR A 9 -36.63 1.63 -11.65
CA THR A 9 -36.11 1.94 -10.30
C THR A 9 -35.42 0.74 -9.67
N ALA A 10 -35.89 -0.50 -9.90
CA ALA A 10 -35.23 -1.72 -9.42
C ALA A 10 -33.92 -2.03 -10.16
N THR A 11 -33.83 -1.72 -11.46
CA THR A 11 -32.56 -1.82 -12.21
C THR A 11 -31.58 -0.69 -11.88
N LEU A 12 -32.05 0.52 -11.54
CA LEU A 12 -31.17 1.58 -11.06
C LEU A 12 -30.66 1.30 -9.64
N LEU A 13 -31.51 0.82 -8.72
CA LEU A 13 -31.06 0.39 -7.38
C LEU A 13 -30.14 -0.84 -7.46
N GLY A 14 -30.42 -1.78 -8.36
CA GLY A 14 -29.55 -2.93 -8.59
C GLY A 14 -28.20 -2.57 -9.24
N GLY A 15 -28.15 -1.51 -10.05
CA GLY A 15 -26.92 -1.02 -10.67
C GLY A 15 -26.01 -0.25 -9.72
N THR A 16 -26.58 0.51 -8.78
CA THR A 16 -25.79 1.23 -7.76
C THR A 16 -25.31 0.32 -6.63
N LEU A 17 -26.08 -0.72 -6.25
CA LEU A 17 -25.66 -1.73 -5.28
C LEU A 17 -24.57 -2.69 -5.81
N MET A 18 -24.29 -2.70 -7.12
CA MET A 18 -23.27 -3.57 -7.70
C MET A 18 -21.86 -2.95 -7.79
N ALA A 19 -21.70 -1.67 -7.46
CA ALA A 19 -20.38 -1.00 -7.51
C ALA A 19 -19.61 -1.06 -6.17
N GLN A 20 -20.28 -1.29 -5.04
CA GLN A 20 -19.65 -1.36 -3.71
C GLN A 20 -19.69 -2.80 -3.18
N GLY A 21 -18.52 -3.33 -2.82
CA GLY A 21 -18.39 -4.67 -2.25
C GLY A 21 -19.02 -4.77 -0.86
N VAL A 22 -19.59 -5.94 -0.54
CA VAL A 22 -20.08 -6.25 0.82
C VAL A 22 -18.93 -6.15 1.82
N ILE A 23 -19.11 -5.38 2.89
CA ILE A 23 -18.15 -5.31 3.99
C ILE A 23 -18.49 -6.44 4.96
N THR A 24 -17.50 -7.27 5.31
CA THR A 24 -17.65 -8.30 6.34
C THR A 24 -16.84 -7.92 7.57
N ARG A 25 -17.49 -7.82 8.72
CA ARG A 25 -16.83 -7.65 10.02
C ARG A 25 -16.81 -8.98 10.76
N MET A 26 -15.67 -9.35 11.32
CA MET A 26 -15.51 -10.55 12.11
C MET A 26 -14.90 -10.23 13.47
N ASN A 27 -15.61 -10.59 14.53
CA ASN A 27 -15.14 -10.48 15.91
C ASN A 27 -15.62 -11.72 16.69
N ALA A 28 -14.77 -12.27 17.55
CA ALA A 28 -15.09 -13.37 18.48
C ALA A 28 -15.83 -14.58 17.85
N GLY A 29 -15.53 -14.90 16.59
CA GLY A 29 -16.13 -16.03 15.86
C GLY A 29 -17.52 -15.73 15.26
N GLN A 30 -17.98 -14.48 15.30
CA GLN A 30 -19.18 -14.01 14.62
C GLN A 30 -18.80 -13.22 13.36
N ALA A 31 -19.67 -13.29 12.34
CA ALA A 31 -19.51 -12.55 11.09
C ALA A 31 -20.77 -11.70 10.84
N HIS A 32 -20.55 -10.42 10.53
CA HIS A 32 -21.60 -9.45 10.23
C HIS A 32 -21.36 -8.89 8.82
N PHE A 33 -22.43 -8.74 8.05
CA PHE A 33 -22.37 -8.30 6.66
C PHE A 33 -23.07 -6.96 6.49
N TYR A 34 -22.39 -6.00 5.86
CA TYR A 34 -22.87 -4.64 5.62
C TYR A 34 -22.91 -4.39 4.11
N TYR A 35 -24.02 -3.84 3.63
CA TYR A 35 -24.35 -3.73 2.20
C TYR A 35 -24.55 -2.27 1.73
N ASP A 36 -24.40 -1.31 2.64
CA ASP A 36 -24.52 0.13 2.39
C ASP A 36 -23.20 0.79 1.96
N GLY A 37 -22.07 0.07 2.07
CA GLY A 37 -20.75 0.56 1.69
C GLY A 37 -20.14 1.56 2.68
N ASP A 38 -20.78 1.78 3.82
CA ASP A 38 -20.33 2.73 4.84
C ASP A 38 -19.25 2.09 5.72
N ILE A 39 -17.98 2.26 5.30
CA ILE A 39 -16.83 1.75 6.08
C ILE A 39 -16.77 2.43 7.45
N GLN A 40 -17.07 3.73 7.56
CA GLN A 40 -16.92 4.44 8.84
C GLN A 40 -17.86 3.85 9.89
N ASN A 41 -19.12 3.57 9.54
CA ASN A 41 -20.06 2.92 10.45
C ASN A 41 -19.57 1.54 10.91
N VAL A 42 -18.92 0.75 10.03
CA VAL A 42 -18.34 -0.54 10.42
C VAL A 42 -17.16 -0.37 11.38
N LEU A 43 -16.32 0.65 11.16
CA LEU A 43 -15.21 0.99 12.06
C LEU A 43 -15.70 1.48 13.42
N ASP A 44 -16.75 2.29 13.46
CA ASP A 44 -17.35 2.80 14.71
C ASP A 44 -17.96 1.64 15.54
N ILE A 45 -18.55 0.63 14.88
CA ILE A 45 -19.02 -0.59 15.55
C ILE A 45 -17.82 -1.41 16.09
N ALA A 46 -16.74 -1.53 15.31
CA ALA A 46 -15.53 -2.24 15.73
C ALA A 46 -14.83 -1.54 16.91
N GLU A 47 -14.90 -0.23 17.02
CA GLU A 47 -14.42 0.53 18.17
C GLU A 47 -15.22 0.22 19.45
N ALA A 48 -16.55 0.09 19.33
CA ALA A 48 -17.43 -0.13 20.46
C ALA A 48 -17.34 -1.55 21.06
N GLU A 49 -16.80 -2.52 20.32
CA GLU A 49 -16.69 -3.91 20.74
C GLU A 49 -15.30 -4.26 21.30
N ALA A 50 -15.27 -5.22 22.23
CA ALA A 50 -14.00 -5.68 22.80
C ALA A 50 -13.29 -6.64 21.82
N GLY A 51 -11.99 -6.45 21.63
CA GLY A 51 -11.14 -7.37 20.87
C GLY A 51 -10.46 -6.70 19.68
N VAL A 52 -10.01 -7.54 18.75
CA VAL A 52 -9.45 -7.09 17.46
C VAL A 52 -10.40 -7.56 16.38
N ASP A 53 -10.94 -6.60 15.65
CA ASP A 53 -11.83 -6.84 14.54
C ASP A 53 -11.07 -7.15 13.26
N THR A 54 -11.56 -8.12 12.50
CA THR A 54 -11.13 -8.29 11.11
C THR A 54 -12.23 -7.77 10.19
N ILE A 55 -11.90 -6.77 9.39
CA ILE A 55 -12.80 -6.13 8.44
C ILE A 55 -12.33 -6.52 7.04
N ILE A 56 -13.17 -7.26 6.32
CA ILE A 56 -12.94 -7.68 4.95
C ILE A 56 -13.74 -6.75 4.04
N LEU A 57 -13.04 -6.07 3.15
CA LEU A 57 -13.61 -5.25 2.11
C LEU A 57 -13.69 -6.08 0.82
N GLY A 58 -14.88 -6.13 0.22
CA GLY A 58 -15.04 -6.68 -1.10
C GLY A 58 -14.27 -5.86 -2.15
N GLY A 59 -14.17 -6.42 -3.36
CA GLY A 59 -13.69 -5.63 -4.51
C GLY A 59 -14.65 -4.47 -4.74
N GLY A 60 -14.08 -3.29 -5.04
CA GLY A 60 -14.85 -2.13 -5.45
C GLY A 60 -14.30 -0.86 -4.83
N THR A 61 -15.02 0.23 -5.08
CA THR A 61 -14.62 1.57 -4.65
C THR A 61 -15.47 2.01 -3.46
N TYR A 62 -14.81 2.27 -2.33
CA TYR A 62 -15.37 2.83 -1.11
C TYR A 62 -15.03 4.32 -1.08
N ASN A 63 -16.02 5.16 -1.40
CA ASN A 63 -15.84 6.60 -1.51
C ASN A 63 -16.10 7.26 -0.16
N LEU A 64 -15.12 8.01 0.32
CA LEU A 64 -15.22 8.78 1.54
C LEU A 64 -16.12 10.01 1.36
N ASN A 65 -16.19 10.63 0.18
CA ASN A 65 -17.05 11.82 -0.05
C ASN A 65 -18.53 11.46 -0.19
N THR A 66 -19.23 11.27 0.93
CA THR A 66 -20.65 10.93 0.91
C THR A 66 -21.58 12.13 1.04
N ASP A 67 -21.10 13.25 1.62
CA ASP A 67 -21.84 14.52 1.66
C ASP A 67 -21.28 15.56 0.65
N PRO A 68 -22.06 15.97 -0.37
CA PRO A 68 -21.64 17.02 -1.31
C PRO A 68 -21.48 18.41 -0.68
N ASN A 69 -21.78 18.58 0.61
CA ASN A 69 -21.66 19.85 1.34
C ASN A 69 -20.51 19.87 2.36
N THR A 70 -19.82 18.75 2.60
CA THR A 70 -18.59 18.71 3.39
C THR A 70 -17.37 18.73 2.47
N THR A 71 -16.28 19.34 2.93
CA THR A 71 -15.04 19.47 2.14
C THR A 71 -14.12 18.24 2.27
N SER A 72 -14.37 17.38 3.25
CA SER A 72 -13.78 16.05 3.41
C SER A 72 -14.66 15.27 4.39
N ASP A 73 -14.97 14.00 4.08
CA ASP A 73 -15.26 13.04 5.14
C ASP A 73 -14.00 12.19 5.27
N ASP A 74 -13.26 12.35 6.36
CA ASP A 74 -12.08 11.53 6.62
C ASP A 74 -12.51 10.16 7.15
N LEU A 75 -11.67 9.15 6.92
CA LEU A 75 -11.87 7.83 7.50
C LEU A 75 -11.07 7.72 8.79
N PHE A 76 -11.71 7.34 9.88
CA PHE A 76 -11.07 7.24 11.19
C PHE A 76 -11.02 5.79 11.68
N ILE A 77 -9.82 5.29 11.91
CA ILE A 77 -9.55 3.99 12.51
C ILE A 77 -9.18 4.23 13.98
N ARG A 78 -10.16 3.99 14.87
CA ARG A 78 -10.08 4.33 16.30
C ARG A 78 -9.80 3.15 17.24
N SER A 79 -9.75 1.94 16.68
CA SER A 79 -9.41 0.72 17.41
C SER A 79 -8.46 -0.13 16.60
N ARG A 80 -7.84 -1.11 17.24
CA ARG A 80 -6.98 -2.07 16.55
C ARG A 80 -7.83 -2.95 15.64
N ILE A 81 -7.53 -2.92 14.34
CA ILE A 81 -8.22 -3.72 13.32
C ILE A 81 -7.24 -4.48 12.42
N VAL A 82 -7.77 -5.48 11.73
CA VAL A 82 -7.15 -6.09 10.55
C VAL A 82 -8.05 -5.81 9.36
N LEU A 83 -7.64 -4.90 8.48
CA LEU A 83 -8.36 -4.51 7.27
C LEU A 83 -7.82 -5.30 6.07
N ILE A 84 -8.68 -6.02 5.36
CA ILE A 84 -8.28 -6.90 4.25
C ILE A 84 -9.10 -6.55 3.02
N GLY A 85 -8.45 -6.03 1.99
CA GLY A 85 -9.00 -5.84 0.64
C GLY A 85 -8.74 -7.02 -0.29
N THR A 86 -9.02 -6.82 -1.58
CA THR A 86 -8.88 -7.85 -2.62
C THR A 86 -7.50 -7.91 -3.29
N GLY A 87 -6.59 -6.98 -2.98
CA GLY A 87 -5.27 -6.87 -3.59
C GLY A 87 -5.16 -5.72 -4.59
N ILE A 88 -3.92 -5.23 -4.79
CA ILE A 88 -3.64 -4.04 -5.60
C ILE A 88 -3.33 -4.32 -7.07
N HIS A 89 -3.01 -5.57 -7.42
CA HIS A 89 -2.62 -5.90 -8.78
C HIS A 89 -3.84 -6.06 -9.70
N PRO A 90 -3.75 -5.65 -10.97
CA PRO A 90 -4.85 -5.78 -11.92
C PRO A 90 -5.40 -7.22 -12.06
N ASP A 91 -4.58 -8.26 -11.94
CA ASP A 91 -5.04 -9.66 -11.95
C ASP A 91 -6.01 -9.99 -10.80
N SER A 92 -5.87 -9.32 -9.67
CA SER A 92 -6.66 -9.53 -8.47
C SER A 92 -8.10 -9.06 -8.73
N SER A 93 -8.29 -8.04 -9.58
CA SER A 93 -9.61 -7.59 -10.02
C SER A 93 -10.39 -8.63 -10.86
N LEU A 94 -9.69 -9.46 -11.64
CA LEU A 94 -10.29 -10.50 -12.47
C LEU A 94 -10.87 -11.64 -11.63
N ALA A 95 -10.32 -11.88 -10.44
CA ALA A 95 -10.82 -12.88 -9.49
C ALA A 95 -12.19 -12.50 -8.88
N TYR A 96 -12.58 -11.22 -8.91
CA TYR A 96 -13.81 -10.71 -8.29
C TYR A 96 -14.84 -10.22 -9.33
N ASN A 97 -15.01 -10.94 -10.45
CA ASN A 97 -16.05 -10.64 -11.46
C ASN A 97 -16.03 -9.20 -12.00
N ASN A 98 -14.83 -8.61 -12.16
CA ASN A 98 -14.63 -7.19 -12.52
C ASN A 98 -15.04 -6.17 -11.45
N ASN A 99 -15.43 -6.59 -10.25
CA ASN A 99 -15.63 -5.68 -9.12
C ASN A 99 -14.32 -5.15 -8.53
N GLY A 100 -13.17 -5.47 -9.10
CA GLY A 100 -12.00 -4.60 -8.93
C GLY A 100 -11.08 -4.92 -7.75
N ARG A 101 -9.96 -4.19 -7.78
CA ARG A 101 -9.11 -3.86 -6.64
C ARG A 101 -9.98 -3.19 -5.56
N THR A 102 -9.74 -3.47 -4.29
CA THR A 102 -10.36 -2.72 -3.19
C THR A 102 -9.74 -1.33 -3.14
N GLU A 103 -10.55 -0.31 -3.37
CA GLU A 103 -10.11 1.08 -3.39
C GLU A 103 -10.85 1.86 -2.31
N ILE A 104 -10.11 2.55 -1.46
CA ILE A 104 -10.64 3.65 -0.64
C ILE A 104 -10.28 4.93 -1.39
N THR A 105 -11.28 5.65 -1.85
CA THR A 105 -11.13 6.89 -2.63
C THR A 105 -11.78 8.06 -1.92
N GLY A 106 -11.32 9.26 -2.23
CA GLY A 106 -11.83 10.51 -1.71
C GLY A 106 -11.44 11.65 -2.62
N ASN A 107 -11.58 12.88 -2.14
CA ASN A 107 -11.00 14.02 -2.82
C ASN A 107 -9.57 14.22 -2.28
N GLN A 108 -8.77 15.10 -2.90
CA GLN A 108 -7.38 15.36 -2.49
C GLN A 108 -7.19 15.92 -1.07
N TYR A 109 -8.26 16.10 -0.30
CA TYR A 109 -8.26 16.55 1.10
C TYR A 109 -8.82 15.49 2.05
N CYS A 110 -9.21 14.32 1.53
CA CYS A 110 -9.65 13.19 2.36
C CYS A 110 -8.44 12.45 2.90
N GLN A 111 -8.48 12.12 4.18
CA GLN A 111 -7.42 11.41 4.87
C GLN A 111 -7.97 10.15 5.53
N VAL A 112 -7.13 9.13 5.64
CA VAL A 112 -7.36 7.96 6.50
C VAL A 112 -6.49 8.12 7.73
N PHE A 113 -7.13 8.43 8.86
CA PHE A 113 -6.48 8.65 10.13
C PHE A 113 -6.50 7.40 11.00
N PHE A 114 -5.31 6.90 11.32
CA PHE A 114 -5.12 5.99 12.42
C PHE A 114 -5.03 6.78 13.73
N GLN A 115 -5.99 6.59 14.62
CA GLN A 115 -6.17 7.38 15.85
C GLN A 115 -5.65 6.63 17.10
N PRO A 116 -5.58 7.30 18.27
CA PRO A 116 -5.12 6.67 19.51
C PRO A 116 -5.98 5.45 19.79
N ASN A 117 -5.35 4.31 20.11
CA ASN A 117 -5.94 2.96 20.26
C ASN A 117 -5.99 2.10 18.99
N SER A 118 -5.54 2.60 17.83
CA SER A 118 -5.37 1.79 16.62
C SER A 118 -4.00 1.10 16.48
N SER A 119 -3.14 1.19 17.50
CA SER A 119 -1.84 0.52 17.54
C SER A 119 -1.96 -0.99 17.29
N GLY A 120 -1.03 -1.56 16.53
CA GLY A 120 -1.06 -2.97 16.15
C GLY A 120 -2.05 -3.30 15.04
N SER A 121 -2.63 -2.30 14.37
CA SER A 121 -3.50 -2.53 13.22
C SER A 121 -2.73 -3.08 12.03
N GLU A 122 -3.42 -3.83 11.18
CA GLU A 122 -2.86 -4.34 9.94
C GLU A 122 -3.77 -4.01 8.75
N VAL A 123 -3.19 -3.61 7.63
CA VAL A 123 -3.90 -3.38 6.37
C VAL A 123 -3.27 -4.22 5.26
N HIS A 124 -4.11 -4.94 4.52
CA HIS A 124 -3.67 -5.88 3.50
C HIS A 124 -4.46 -5.66 2.21
N GLY A 125 -3.78 -5.45 1.08
CA GLY A 125 -4.45 -5.50 -0.22
C GLY A 125 -5.45 -4.37 -0.50
N VAL A 126 -5.24 -3.17 0.06
CA VAL A 126 -6.09 -1.99 -0.14
C VAL A 126 -5.32 -0.93 -0.92
N ALA A 127 -5.97 -0.31 -1.90
CA ALA A 127 -5.47 0.88 -2.57
C ALA A 127 -6.15 2.14 -2.00
N PHE A 128 -5.34 3.10 -1.55
CA PHE A 128 -5.75 4.45 -1.19
C PHE A 128 -5.59 5.32 -2.44
N ALA A 129 -6.70 5.53 -3.13
CA ALA A 129 -6.78 6.09 -4.49
C ALA A 129 -7.11 7.59 -4.47
N ASP A 130 -6.99 8.22 -5.64
CA ASP A 130 -7.38 9.62 -5.91
C ASP A 130 -6.79 10.66 -4.95
N GLY A 131 -5.57 10.42 -4.46
CA GLY A 131 -4.86 11.35 -3.59
C GLY A 131 -5.32 11.33 -2.14
N VAL A 132 -5.98 10.25 -1.70
CA VAL A 132 -6.23 10.02 -0.26
C VAL A 132 -4.90 9.81 0.46
N ASP A 133 -4.67 10.63 1.48
CA ASP A 133 -3.50 10.51 2.36
C ASP A 133 -3.79 9.52 3.50
N VAL A 134 -2.75 8.86 3.99
CA VAL A 134 -2.82 8.00 5.18
C VAL A 134 -1.94 8.59 6.27
N ASP A 135 -2.57 8.93 7.39
CA ASP A 135 -2.00 9.70 8.47
C ASP A 135 -2.15 8.97 9.82
N PHE A 136 -1.29 9.34 10.77
CA PHE A 136 -1.25 8.74 12.10
C PHE A 136 -1.32 9.82 13.19
N GLY A 137 -2.12 9.53 14.22
CA GLY A 137 -2.37 10.41 15.35
C GLY A 137 -3.72 11.12 15.25
N ASP A 138 -4.02 11.91 16.28
CA ASP A 138 -5.14 12.85 16.23
C ASP A 138 -4.68 14.20 15.70
N THR A 139 -5.61 14.98 15.18
CA THR A 139 -5.42 16.38 14.78
C THR A 139 -4.86 17.26 15.91
N ASP A 140 -5.07 16.87 17.18
CA ASP A 140 -4.55 17.52 18.39
C ASP A 140 -3.25 16.88 18.93
N LEU A 141 -2.20 16.98 18.11
CA LEU A 141 -0.74 17.18 18.33
C LEU A 141 0.05 16.74 19.59
N ALA A 142 -0.51 16.33 20.74
CA ALA A 142 0.28 16.30 21.98
C ALA A 142 0.50 14.93 22.67
N SER A 143 -0.18 13.84 22.29
CA SER A 143 -0.07 12.61 23.10
C SER A 143 -0.44 11.27 22.44
N THR A 144 -0.40 11.16 21.11
CA THR A 144 -1.10 10.07 20.43
C THR A 144 -0.18 9.12 19.65
N ASN A 145 0.45 8.18 20.35
CA ASN A 145 1.22 7.13 19.69
C ASN A 145 0.32 6.07 19.05
N VAL A 146 0.51 5.84 17.76
CA VAL A 146 -0.06 4.71 17.00
C VAL A 146 1.08 3.83 16.51
N ASP A 147 1.53 2.94 17.36
CA ASP A 147 2.71 2.12 17.10
C ASP A 147 2.34 0.75 16.50
N SER A 148 3.34 0.07 15.94
CA SER A 148 3.26 -1.32 15.48
C SER A 148 2.22 -1.56 14.37
N VAL A 149 1.99 -0.58 13.48
CA VAL A 149 1.07 -0.75 12.36
C VAL A 149 1.76 -1.44 11.19
N LYS A 150 1.02 -2.29 10.47
CA LYS A 150 1.52 -3.03 9.32
C LYS A 150 0.71 -2.76 8.06
N PHE A 151 1.40 -2.55 6.95
CA PHE A 151 0.82 -2.49 5.62
C PHE A 151 1.46 -3.55 4.73
N SER A 152 0.65 -4.39 4.11
CA SER A 152 1.10 -5.42 3.18
C SER A 152 0.34 -5.32 1.87
N ARG A 153 1.04 -5.30 0.73
CA ARG A 153 0.37 -5.31 -0.60
C ARG A 153 -0.62 -4.17 -0.77
N CYS A 154 -0.32 -3.01 -0.22
CA CYS A 154 -1.16 -1.81 -0.31
C CYS A 154 -0.60 -0.85 -1.36
N GLU A 155 -1.45 0.04 -1.84
CA GLU A 155 -1.08 1.09 -2.79
C GLU A 155 -1.51 2.45 -2.24
N PHE A 156 -0.62 3.42 -2.31
CA PHE A 156 -0.83 4.78 -1.82
C PHE A 156 -0.58 5.74 -2.97
N THR A 157 -1.66 6.30 -3.51
CA THR A 157 -1.60 7.29 -4.59
C THR A 157 -1.42 8.71 -4.04
N GLY A 158 -1.93 8.97 -2.84
CA GLY A 158 -1.58 10.13 -2.02
C GLY A 158 -0.34 9.88 -1.16
N GLY A 159 -0.21 10.68 -0.12
CA GLY A 159 0.84 10.62 0.87
C GLY A 159 0.68 9.50 1.88
N PHE A 160 1.75 8.75 2.13
CA PHE A 160 1.84 7.88 3.30
C PHE A 160 2.68 8.58 4.38
N LEU A 161 2.00 9.17 5.35
CA LEU A 161 2.55 10.17 6.24
C LEU A 161 2.68 9.60 7.65
N LEU A 162 3.85 9.04 7.97
CA LEU A 162 4.11 8.56 9.34
C LEU A 162 4.15 9.72 10.35
N GLY A 163 4.35 10.95 9.89
CA GLY A 163 4.23 12.16 10.70
C GLY A 163 3.98 13.38 9.84
N ASN A 164 3.34 14.40 10.43
CA ASN A 164 2.99 15.64 9.75
C ASN A 164 4.04 16.73 9.98
N ASN A 165 5.13 16.68 9.21
CA ASN A 165 6.16 17.70 8.84
C ASN A 165 6.61 18.77 9.86
N GLN A 166 5.72 19.34 10.65
CA GLN A 166 5.98 20.27 11.75
C GLN A 166 6.12 19.57 13.11
N PHE A 167 5.63 18.35 13.23
CA PHE A 167 5.58 17.60 14.48
C PHE A 167 6.12 16.18 14.25
N GLY A 168 6.85 15.65 15.24
CA GLY A 168 7.42 14.32 15.16
C GLY A 168 6.34 13.25 14.94
N SER A 169 6.66 12.24 14.12
CA SER A 169 5.85 11.05 13.92
C SER A 169 5.61 10.38 15.26
N GLN A 170 4.38 9.90 15.38
CA GLN A 170 3.90 9.14 16.52
C GLN A 170 3.60 7.69 16.08
N ALA A 171 4.21 7.24 14.97
CA ALA A 171 3.97 5.93 14.34
C ALA A 171 5.23 5.05 14.34
N ASN A 172 5.65 4.61 15.54
CA ASN A 172 6.85 3.79 15.67
C ASN A 172 6.57 2.32 15.31
N ASP A 173 7.63 1.58 15.03
CA ASP A 173 7.56 0.15 14.72
C ASP A 173 6.65 -0.17 13.51
N THR A 174 6.56 0.75 12.55
CA THR A 174 5.75 0.57 11.35
C THR A 174 6.43 -0.37 10.38
N TYR A 175 5.70 -1.38 9.88
CA TYR A 175 6.19 -2.34 8.90
C TYR A 175 5.42 -2.24 7.58
N ILE A 176 6.12 -1.84 6.51
CA ILE A 176 5.56 -1.69 5.17
C ILE A 176 6.20 -2.74 4.27
N HIS A 177 5.39 -3.58 3.66
CA HIS A 177 5.85 -4.73 2.90
C HIS A 177 5.08 -4.91 1.58
N GLU A 178 5.80 -5.10 0.48
CA GLU A 178 5.19 -5.34 -0.85
C GLU A 178 4.22 -4.22 -1.27
N CYS A 179 4.48 -2.98 -0.88
CA CYS A 179 3.59 -1.85 -1.14
C CYS A 179 4.05 -0.99 -2.32
N LEU A 180 3.10 -0.26 -2.90
CA LEU A 180 3.33 0.80 -3.89
C LEU A 180 3.08 2.14 -3.22
N LEU A 181 4.12 2.94 -3.02
CA LEU A 181 4.02 4.24 -2.39
C LEU A 181 4.38 5.32 -3.39
N THR A 182 3.46 6.24 -3.68
CA THR A 182 3.77 7.45 -4.47
C THR A 182 4.75 8.31 -3.69
N GLU A 183 4.50 8.47 -2.40
CA GLU A 183 5.43 9.11 -1.48
C GLU A 183 5.33 8.52 -0.08
N ILE A 184 6.41 8.69 0.69
CA ILE A 184 6.44 8.40 2.12
C ILE A 184 7.11 9.53 2.88
N SER A 185 6.49 9.99 3.96
CA SER A 185 7.06 10.92 4.92
C SER A 185 7.42 10.19 6.21
N ILE A 186 8.70 10.26 6.62
CA ILE A 186 9.23 9.62 7.84
C ILE A 186 9.85 10.70 8.74
N SER A 187 8.98 11.53 9.28
CA SER A 187 9.37 12.58 10.22
C SER A 187 9.53 11.99 11.62
N TYR A 188 10.73 11.70 12.13
CA TYR A 188 10.99 11.21 13.50
C TYR A 188 10.42 9.84 13.93
N ALA A 189 9.85 9.06 13.01
CA ALA A 189 9.36 7.71 13.31
C ALA A 189 10.54 6.78 13.67
N LEU A 190 10.43 6.01 14.75
CA LEU A 190 11.43 5.02 15.14
C LEU A 190 11.12 3.64 14.55
N ASN A 191 12.16 2.87 14.27
CA ASN A 191 12.09 1.46 13.88
C ASN A 191 11.17 1.19 12.67
N THR A 192 11.04 2.15 11.74
CA THR A 192 10.26 1.96 10.52
C THR A 192 11.01 1.04 9.56
N ILE A 193 10.33 0.01 9.06
CA ILE A 193 10.91 -0.94 8.10
C ILE A 193 10.07 -0.92 6.83
N VAL A 194 10.70 -0.55 5.70
CA VAL A 194 10.11 -0.61 4.35
C VAL A 194 10.82 -1.70 3.56
N ARG A 195 10.08 -2.73 3.15
CA ARG A 195 10.64 -3.90 2.47
C ARG A 195 9.89 -4.30 1.21
N ASN A 196 10.61 -4.82 0.22
CA ASN A 196 10.05 -5.37 -1.01
C ASN A 196 9.06 -4.42 -1.71
N SER A 197 9.24 -3.11 -1.57
CA SER A 197 8.27 -2.09 -1.98
C SER A 197 8.79 -1.22 -3.12
N GLN A 198 7.88 -0.50 -3.75
CA GLN A 198 8.16 0.51 -4.76
C GLN A 198 7.86 1.88 -4.16
N VAL A 199 8.83 2.79 -4.14
CA VAL A 199 8.69 4.09 -3.46
C VAL A 199 9.02 5.21 -4.44
N GLY A 200 8.02 6.05 -4.73
CA GLY A 200 8.11 7.16 -5.67
C GLY A 200 8.98 8.31 -5.18
N ALA A 201 8.73 8.75 -3.94
CA ALA A 201 9.49 9.79 -3.27
C ALA A 201 9.59 9.53 -1.77
N ILE A 202 10.67 10.01 -1.15
CA ILE A 202 10.85 10.00 0.31
C ILE A 202 11.01 11.47 0.73
N TYR A 203 10.10 11.95 1.58
CA TYR A 203 10.06 13.35 2.03
C TYR A 203 10.25 13.49 3.54
N PHE A 204 10.62 14.71 3.95
CA PHE A 204 10.64 15.19 5.34
C PHE A 204 11.32 14.22 6.32
N VAL A 205 12.51 13.78 5.94
CA VAL A 205 13.27 12.81 6.72
C VAL A 205 14.08 13.50 7.80
N SER A 206 13.52 13.53 8.99
CA SER A 206 14.31 13.46 10.21
C SER A 206 14.05 12.10 10.84
N ALA A 207 14.34 11.02 10.10
CA ALA A 207 13.99 9.68 10.55
C ALA A 207 14.51 9.43 11.96
N GLY A 208 13.67 8.78 12.77
CA GLY A 208 14.10 8.29 14.06
C GLY A 208 15.15 7.18 13.90
N GLN A 209 15.70 6.73 15.01
CA GLN A 209 16.66 5.62 15.03
C GLN A 209 16.07 4.34 14.40
N ASN A 210 16.96 3.55 13.78
CA ASN A 210 16.70 2.21 13.23
C ASN A 210 15.67 2.16 12.09
N THR A 211 15.57 3.20 11.26
CA THR A 211 14.77 3.14 10.04
C THR A 211 15.53 2.38 8.95
N LEU A 212 14.88 1.37 8.36
CA LEU A 212 15.46 0.47 7.36
C LEU A 212 14.62 0.45 6.08
N PHE A 213 15.28 0.68 4.95
CA PHE A 213 14.75 0.39 3.62
C PHE A 213 15.56 -0.76 3.03
N GLU A 214 14.90 -1.87 2.72
CA GLU A 214 15.56 -3.02 2.12
C GLU A 214 14.76 -3.67 0.99
N TYR A 215 15.45 -4.12 -0.07
CA TYR A 215 14.80 -4.78 -1.22
C TYR A 215 13.76 -3.90 -1.93
N ASN A 216 13.95 -2.58 -1.94
CA ASN A 216 13.02 -1.66 -2.59
C ASN A 216 13.53 -1.19 -3.95
N ILE A 217 12.62 -0.67 -4.78
CA ILE A 217 12.98 0.23 -5.87
C ILE A 217 12.54 1.64 -5.48
N LEU A 218 13.49 2.57 -5.52
CA LEU A 218 13.32 3.97 -5.15
C LEU A 218 13.41 4.81 -6.42
N TYR A 219 12.31 5.45 -6.80
CA TYR A 219 12.20 6.24 -8.02
C TYR A 219 12.59 7.70 -7.81
N GLY A 220 12.84 8.41 -8.90
CA GLY A 220 13.00 9.87 -8.89
C GLY A 220 14.10 10.38 -7.97
N TRP A 221 15.09 9.56 -7.64
CA TRP A 221 16.02 9.86 -6.56
C TRP A 221 17.01 10.97 -6.93
N GLY A 222 17.29 11.87 -5.97
CA GLY A 222 18.12 13.08 -6.10
C GLY A 222 18.64 13.60 -4.76
N ASN A 223 19.13 14.86 -4.70
CA ASN A 223 19.62 15.51 -3.47
C ASN A 223 18.51 15.71 -2.43
N VAL A 224 18.19 14.66 -1.68
CA VAL A 224 17.32 14.75 -0.50
C VAL A 224 18.20 14.56 0.73
N ASP A 225 18.06 15.45 1.71
CA ASP A 225 18.71 15.30 3.02
C ASP A 225 18.02 14.15 3.76
N LEU A 226 18.58 12.95 3.60
CA LEU A 226 18.12 11.73 4.24
C LEU A 226 19.07 11.44 5.40
N SER A 227 18.62 11.69 6.62
CA SER A 227 19.38 11.46 7.84
C SER A 227 18.86 10.24 8.61
N GLY A 228 19.77 9.39 9.08
CA GLY A 228 19.44 8.31 10.02
C GLY A 228 18.78 7.07 9.42
N ILE A 229 18.81 6.90 8.09
CA ILE A 229 18.22 5.74 7.41
C ILE A 229 19.33 4.75 7.01
N GLN A 230 19.04 3.45 7.15
CA GLN A 230 19.80 2.40 6.49
C GLN A 230 19.10 1.98 5.19
N PHE A 231 19.78 2.14 4.06
CA PHE A 231 19.39 1.62 2.76
C PHE A 231 20.24 0.42 2.42
N GLU A 232 19.64 -0.77 2.36
CA GLU A 232 20.32 -2.02 2.07
C GLU A 232 19.67 -2.78 0.91
N HIS A 233 20.45 -3.29 -0.06
CA HIS A 233 19.91 -4.07 -1.19
C HIS A 233 18.74 -3.38 -1.92
N ASN A 234 18.78 -2.06 -2.11
CA ASN A 234 17.76 -1.33 -2.88
C ASN A 234 18.25 -1.05 -4.31
N VAL A 235 17.31 -0.69 -5.19
CA VAL A 235 17.58 -0.14 -6.51
C VAL A 235 17.15 1.32 -6.53
N PHE A 236 18.09 2.24 -6.69
CA PHE A 236 17.83 3.67 -6.83
C PHE A 236 17.79 4.04 -8.31
N LEU A 237 16.66 4.58 -8.77
CA LEU A 237 16.45 5.02 -10.14
C LEU A 237 16.49 6.54 -10.21
N SER A 238 17.33 7.08 -11.09
CA SER A 238 17.39 8.51 -11.38
C SER A 238 17.47 8.74 -12.88
N ASN A 239 16.61 9.61 -13.41
CA ASN A 239 16.69 10.04 -14.81
C ASN A 239 17.80 11.10 -15.02
N SER A 240 19.00 10.79 -14.54
CA SER A 240 20.17 11.64 -14.63
C SER A 240 21.28 10.94 -15.41
N GLY A 241 21.97 11.72 -16.22
CA GLY A 241 23.22 11.33 -16.88
C GLY A 241 24.44 12.01 -16.28
N ALA A 242 24.25 12.77 -15.19
CA ALA A 242 25.29 13.48 -14.49
C ALA A 242 25.65 12.77 -13.18
N ASN A 243 26.76 13.20 -12.57
CA ASN A 243 27.13 12.78 -11.23
C ASN A 243 26.09 13.28 -10.21
N ILE A 244 25.62 12.40 -9.33
CA ILE A 244 24.79 12.75 -8.18
C ILE A 244 25.65 12.70 -6.93
N THR A 245 25.49 13.71 -6.07
CA THR A 245 26.15 13.77 -4.77
C THR A 245 25.21 13.26 -3.69
N VAL A 246 25.70 12.39 -2.82
CA VAL A 246 24.95 11.84 -1.68
C VAL A 246 25.56 12.39 -0.42
N ASP A 247 24.79 13.23 0.29
CA ASP A 247 25.32 14.01 1.43
C ASP A 247 24.53 13.82 2.73
N GLY A 248 23.47 13.01 2.72
CA GLY A 248 22.68 12.71 3.92
C GLY A 248 23.39 11.73 4.86
N PRO A 249 23.33 11.93 6.20
CA PRO A 249 23.97 11.05 7.19
C PRO A 249 23.20 9.74 7.38
N SER A 250 23.24 8.91 6.34
CA SER A 250 22.60 7.61 6.22
C SER A 250 23.62 6.55 5.78
N SER A 251 23.24 5.28 5.89
CA SER A 251 24.03 4.14 5.43
C SER A 251 23.48 3.60 4.11
N TYR A 252 24.34 3.35 3.14
CA TYR A 252 23.99 2.82 1.82
C TYR A 252 24.82 1.56 1.58
N LEU A 253 24.21 0.38 1.78
CA LEU A 253 24.89 -0.91 1.71
C LEU A 253 24.36 -1.74 0.55
N ASN A 254 25.25 -2.23 -0.32
CA ASN A 254 24.88 -3.19 -1.37
C ASN A 254 23.72 -2.74 -2.29
N ASN A 255 23.59 -1.45 -2.56
CA ASN A 255 22.53 -0.93 -3.43
C ASN A 255 22.97 -0.86 -4.90
N VAL A 256 22.00 -0.85 -5.80
CA VAL A 256 22.18 -0.62 -7.24
C VAL A 256 21.70 0.78 -7.58
N TRP A 257 22.55 1.60 -8.17
CA TRP A 257 22.26 2.96 -8.60
C TRP A 257 22.14 3.00 -10.11
N VAL A 258 21.01 3.47 -10.64
CA VAL A 258 20.69 3.39 -12.07
C VAL A 258 20.46 4.78 -12.65
N GLY A 259 21.30 5.15 -13.62
CA GLY A 259 21.18 6.39 -14.37
C GLY A 259 20.76 6.18 -15.82
N ASN A 260 20.75 7.27 -16.59
CA ASN A 260 20.29 7.25 -17.99
C ASN A 260 21.39 7.08 -19.04
N ASN A 261 22.65 7.33 -18.72
CA ASN A 261 23.75 7.22 -19.67
C ASN A 261 25.10 7.00 -18.98
N SER A 262 26.16 6.89 -19.79
CA SER A 262 27.51 6.57 -19.33
C SER A 262 28.21 7.65 -18.50
N GLY A 263 27.66 8.87 -18.44
CA GLY A 263 28.16 9.94 -17.58
C GLY A 263 27.61 9.86 -16.15
N PHE A 264 26.66 8.96 -15.89
CA PHE A 264 26.08 8.79 -14.57
C PHE A 264 27.11 8.21 -13.59
N ALA A 265 27.24 8.90 -12.46
CA ALA A 265 28.08 8.49 -11.35
C ALA A 265 27.39 8.88 -10.03
N VAL A 266 27.82 8.26 -8.94
CA VAL A 266 27.36 8.58 -7.58
C VAL A 266 28.58 8.86 -6.73
N THR A 267 28.58 10.00 -6.05
CA THR A 267 29.64 10.41 -5.13
C THR A 267 29.07 10.55 -3.73
N PHE A 268 29.53 9.72 -2.79
CA PHE A 268 29.20 9.83 -1.38
C PHE A 268 30.15 10.83 -0.70
N THR A 269 29.60 11.77 0.06
CA THR A 269 30.40 12.77 0.80
C THR A 269 30.78 12.27 2.20
N GLY A 270 31.52 13.09 2.95
CA GLY A 270 31.93 12.77 4.32
C GLY A 270 30.80 12.72 5.35
N ASN A 271 29.57 13.12 5.01
CA ASN A 271 28.43 13.00 5.91
C ASN A 271 27.82 11.59 5.89
N VAL A 272 28.04 10.83 4.81
CA VAL A 272 27.53 9.47 4.66
C VAL A 272 28.18 8.54 5.69
N THR A 273 27.36 7.81 6.45
CA THR A 273 27.82 6.95 7.54
C THR A 273 28.53 5.69 7.01
N SER A 274 28.03 5.15 5.90
CA SER A 274 28.65 4.01 5.19
C SER A 274 28.14 3.92 3.75
N ASP A 275 28.98 3.52 2.80
CA ASP A 275 28.66 3.41 1.37
C ASP A 275 29.22 2.13 0.72
N SER A 276 29.36 1.05 1.50
CA SER A 276 30.00 -0.19 1.03
C SER A 276 29.16 -1.00 0.03
N GLY A 277 29.82 -1.61 -0.95
CA GLY A 277 29.22 -2.60 -1.84
C GLY A 277 28.25 -2.06 -2.89
N ASN A 278 28.08 -0.73 -2.99
CA ASN A 278 27.21 -0.10 -3.98
C ASN A 278 27.71 -0.31 -5.42
N VAL A 279 26.77 -0.43 -6.35
CA VAL A 279 27.04 -0.70 -7.77
C VAL A 279 26.29 0.29 -8.66
N ILE A 280 26.98 0.87 -9.63
CA ILE A 280 26.40 1.84 -10.58
C ILE A 280 26.07 1.15 -11.91
N ARG A 281 24.91 1.45 -12.50
CA ARG A 281 24.41 0.88 -13.76
C ARG A 281 23.78 1.94 -14.67
N TYR A 282 23.81 1.64 -15.96
CA TYR A 282 23.17 2.40 -17.04
C TYR A 282 23.23 1.56 -18.34
N PRO A 283 22.25 1.69 -19.25
CA PRO A 283 20.98 2.40 -19.08
C PRO A 283 20.01 1.65 -18.14
N LEU A 284 18.81 2.19 -17.91
CA LEU A 284 17.74 1.53 -17.15
C LEU A 284 17.46 0.13 -17.68
N SER A 285 17.21 0.02 -18.98
CA SER A 285 16.80 -1.22 -19.61
C SER A 285 17.54 -1.51 -20.91
N GLY A 286 17.62 -2.80 -21.25
CA GLY A 286 18.15 -3.30 -22.52
C GLY A 286 19.05 -4.52 -22.37
N GLY A 287 19.42 -5.14 -23.49
CA GLY A 287 20.22 -6.38 -23.50
C GLY A 287 21.73 -6.21 -23.26
N GLY A 288 22.19 -5.01 -22.88
CA GLY A 288 23.61 -4.75 -22.65
C GLY A 288 24.10 -5.23 -21.27
N PRO A 289 25.39 -5.56 -21.11
CA PRO A 289 25.93 -6.04 -19.83
C PRO A 289 25.90 -4.99 -18.70
N LEU A 290 25.75 -3.70 -19.04
CA LEU A 290 25.68 -2.59 -18.08
C LEU A 290 24.25 -2.16 -17.75
N ALA A 291 23.24 -2.68 -18.47
CA ALA A 291 21.84 -2.36 -18.19
C ALA A 291 21.43 -2.90 -16.83
N ALA A 292 20.65 -2.11 -16.07
CA ALA A 292 20.16 -2.53 -14.75
C ALA A 292 19.11 -3.64 -14.88
N PHE A 293 18.15 -3.46 -15.78
CA PHE A 293 17.10 -4.42 -16.07
C PHE A 293 17.28 -4.97 -17.51
N PRO A 294 17.46 -6.29 -17.69
CA PRO A 294 17.54 -6.87 -19.03
C PRO A 294 16.24 -6.73 -19.83
N SER A 295 15.10 -6.66 -19.12
CA SER A 295 13.79 -6.45 -19.73
C SER A 295 13.69 -5.05 -20.32
N THR A 296 13.22 -4.94 -21.56
CA THR A 296 12.94 -3.66 -22.23
C THR A 296 11.62 -3.04 -21.78
N THR A 297 10.83 -3.73 -20.95
CA THR A 297 9.53 -3.23 -20.46
C THR A 297 9.70 -2.13 -19.42
N VAL A 298 10.78 -2.16 -18.63
CA VAL A 298 11.07 -1.12 -17.63
C VAL A 298 11.53 0.13 -18.36
N THR A 299 10.64 1.14 -18.43
CA THR A 299 10.86 2.35 -19.24
C THR A 299 10.86 3.64 -18.43
N SER A 300 10.41 3.59 -17.17
CA SER A 300 10.29 4.76 -16.32
C SER A 300 11.32 4.78 -15.19
N TYR A 301 11.87 5.96 -14.93
CA TYR A 301 12.71 6.26 -13.76
C TYR A 301 11.91 6.88 -12.61
N THR A 302 10.62 7.18 -12.83
CA THR A 302 9.81 7.99 -11.92
C THR A 302 8.47 7.35 -11.56
N ALA A 303 8.15 6.20 -12.15
CA ALA A 303 6.86 5.55 -11.95
C ALA A 303 6.98 4.03 -12.04
N PHE A 304 6.19 3.35 -11.21
CA PHE A 304 6.00 1.92 -11.28
C PHE A 304 5.01 1.54 -12.40
N ASP A 305 5.20 0.36 -12.98
CA ASP A 305 4.30 -0.24 -13.96
C ASP A 305 4.12 -1.73 -13.67
N PHE A 306 2.88 -2.15 -13.46
CA PHE A 306 2.52 -3.55 -13.21
C PHE A 306 2.93 -4.51 -14.34
N ASN A 307 3.09 -4.01 -15.57
CA ASN A 307 3.48 -4.83 -16.71
C ASN A 307 5.01 -4.92 -16.90
N SER A 308 5.77 -4.23 -16.04
CA SER A 308 7.22 -4.17 -16.14
C SER A 308 7.88 -5.31 -15.37
N ASN A 309 8.86 -5.95 -16.01
CA ASN A 309 9.72 -6.94 -15.36
C ASN A 309 10.96 -6.27 -14.75
N TYR A 310 10.95 -6.10 -13.43
CA TYR A 310 12.04 -5.49 -12.66
C TYR A 310 13.11 -6.47 -12.15
N HIS A 311 13.24 -7.66 -12.75
CA HIS A 311 14.38 -8.52 -12.43
C HIS A 311 15.69 -7.85 -12.85
N LEU A 312 16.61 -7.76 -11.90
CA LEU A 312 17.93 -7.21 -12.15
C LEU A 312 18.75 -8.07 -13.10
N ASN A 313 19.75 -7.44 -13.72
CA ASN A 313 20.68 -8.13 -14.60
C ASN A 313 21.40 -9.25 -13.83
N PRO A 314 21.35 -10.52 -14.29
CA PRO A 314 21.96 -11.62 -13.55
C PRO A 314 23.50 -11.52 -13.49
N ASN A 315 24.11 -10.67 -14.32
CA ASN A 315 25.55 -10.42 -14.31
C ASN A 315 26.00 -9.37 -13.28
N LEU A 316 25.11 -8.91 -12.40
CA LEU A 316 25.49 -8.08 -11.25
C LEU A 316 26.44 -8.84 -10.30
N PRO A 317 27.37 -8.14 -9.62
CA PRO A 317 28.14 -8.71 -8.52
C PRO A 317 27.23 -9.37 -7.48
N SER A 318 27.67 -10.49 -6.91
CA SER A 318 26.86 -11.33 -6.00
C SER A 318 26.32 -10.58 -4.79
N ASN A 319 27.02 -9.55 -4.33
CA ASN A 319 26.59 -8.75 -3.17
C ASN A 319 25.37 -7.86 -3.47
N VAL A 320 25.03 -7.61 -4.74
CA VAL A 320 23.86 -6.79 -5.12
C VAL A 320 22.88 -7.53 -6.02
N GLN A 321 23.10 -8.83 -6.27
CA GLN A 321 22.13 -9.65 -7.01
C GLN A 321 20.78 -9.73 -6.27
N SER A 322 20.82 -9.55 -4.96
CA SER A 322 19.64 -9.48 -4.12
C SER A 322 19.03 -8.08 -4.02
N ALA A 323 19.42 -7.11 -4.85
CA ALA A 323 18.83 -5.78 -4.75
C ALA A 323 17.40 -5.70 -5.35
N GLY A 324 16.57 -4.86 -4.75
CA GLY A 324 15.18 -4.66 -5.15
C GLY A 324 14.24 -5.82 -4.75
N PRO A 325 12.93 -5.70 -5.06
CA PRO A 325 11.91 -6.62 -4.54
C PRO A 325 11.96 -8.02 -5.16
N TYR A 326 12.82 -8.20 -6.16
CA TYR A 326 13.06 -9.45 -6.87
C TYR A 326 14.42 -10.05 -6.54
N GLY A 327 15.15 -9.47 -5.57
CA GLY A 327 16.45 -9.93 -5.14
C GLY A 327 16.43 -11.06 -4.10
N GLY A 328 15.24 -11.46 -3.65
CA GLY A 328 15.06 -12.67 -2.86
C GLY A 328 15.05 -13.95 -3.71
N GLY A 329 14.96 -15.11 -3.05
CA GLY A 329 14.75 -16.40 -3.73
C GLY A 329 13.37 -16.54 -4.42
N ASP A 330 12.53 -15.52 -4.31
CA ASP A 330 11.21 -15.44 -4.91
C ASP A 330 11.07 -14.14 -5.71
N PRO A 331 10.66 -14.21 -6.99
CA PRO A 331 10.13 -13.05 -7.69
C PRO A 331 8.88 -12.55 -6.99
N TRP A 332 8.58 -11.26 -7.12
CA TRP A 332 7.19 -10.80 -7.06
C TRP A 332 6.40 -11.62 -8.12
N LYS A 333 5.72 -12.67 -7.66
CA LYS A 333 5.06 -13.70 -8.47
C LYS A 333 3.58 -13.38 -8.63
N ASP A 334 3.00 -13.91 -9.70
CA ASP A 334 1.57 -14.21 -9.84
C ASP A 334 0.91 -14.49 -8.48
N GLY A 335 -0.24 -13.85 -8.21
CA GLY A 335 -0.94 -14.03 -6.94
C GLY A 335 -0.76 -12.86 -5.97
N SER A 336 -0.79 -11.62 -6.46
CA SER A 336 -0.89 -10.41 -5.63
C SER A 336 -2.22 -10.30 -4.85
N VAL A 337 -3.02 -11.35 -4.91
CA VAL A 337 -4.15 -11.60 -4.03
C VAL A 337 -3.59 -11.72 -2.60
N PRO A 338 -4.03 -10.87 -1.65
CA PRO A 338 -3.67 -11.02 -0.25
C PRO A 338 -4.09 -12.40 0.26
N PHE A 339 -3.60 -12.80 1.44
CA PHE A 339 -4.13 -14.00 2.13
C PHE A 339 -5.66 -13.89 2.13
N ASN A 340 -6.33 -14.83 1.45
CA ASN A 340 -7.68 -14.62 0.93
C ASN A 340 -8.71 -15.44 1.75
N PRO A 341 -9.35 -14.85 2.77
CA PRO A 341 -10.58 -15.36 3.34
C PRO A 341 -11.83 -14.72 2.69
N HIS A 342 -11.81 -14.43 1.38
CA HIS A 342 -12.98 -13.85 0.71
C HIS A 342 -14.02 -14.92 0.38
N TRP A 343 -15.29 -14.56 0.54
CA TRP A 343 -16.43 -15.44 0.22
C TRP A 343 -16.55 -15.60 -1.31
N LYS A 344 -16.24 -16.79 -1.83
CA LYS A 344 -16.35 -17.07 -3.27
C LYS A 344 -17.79 -17.19 -3.77
N GLU A 345 -18.71 -17.69 -2.94
CA GLU A 345 -20.09 -17.94 -3.36
C GLU A 345 -21.03 -18.03 -2.14
N LEU A 346 -22.14 -17.30 -2.22
CA LEU A 346 -23.30 -17.49 -1.34
C LEU A 346 -24.37 -18.25 -2.14
N SER A 347 -24.46 -19.56 -1.97
CA SER A 347 -25.53 -20.32 -2.60
C SER A 347 -26.86 -20.04 -1.89
N THR A 348 -27.75 -19.28 -2.53
CA THR A 348 -29.12 -19.10 -2.03
C THR A 348 -29.98 -20.32 -2.35
N PRO A 349 -30.81 -20.81 -1.42
CA PRO A 349 -31.84 -21.80 -1.72
C PRO A 349 -32.75 -21.29 -2.86
N THR A 350 -33.19 -22.19 -3.75
CA THR A 350 -33.98 -21.85 -4.95
C THR A 350 -35.41 -21.37 -4.68
N GLY A 351 -35.78 -21.10 -3.42
CA GLY A 351 -37.11 -20.61 -3.06
C GLY A 351 -37.23 -20.20 -1.59
N THR A 352 -38.25 -19.40 -1.30
CA THR A 352 -38.65 -19.03 0.06
C THR A 352 -39.88 -19.85 0.49
N GLN A 353 -39.99 -20.18 1.77
CA GLN A 353 -41.27 -20.59 2.37
C GLN A 353 -41.80 -19.41 3.18
N ASN A 354 -43.02 -18.96 2.85
CA ASN A 354 -43.69 -17.83 3.52
C ASN A 354 -42.87 -16.53 3.54
N GLY A 355 -42.05 -16.29 2.52
CA GLY A 355 -41.18 -15.11 2.45
C GLY A 355 -39.86 -15.25 3.23
N THR A 356 -39.59 -16.40 3.86
CA THR A 356 -38.32 -16.68 4.56
C THR A 356 -37.49 -17.69 3.77
N LEU A 357 -36.19 -17.40 3.57
CA LEU A 357 -35.24 -18.37 3.03
C LEU A 357 -34.99 -19.46 4.07
N GLN A 358 -35.27 -20.71 3.72
CA GLN A 358 -35.11 -21.86 4.61
C GLN A 358 -33.85 -22.64 4.24
N GLY A 359 -33.13 -23.15 5.25
CA GLY A 359 -31.99 -24.03 5.03
C GLY A 359 -30.76 -23.39 4.39
N VAL A 360 -30.56 -22.08 4.58
CA VAL A 360 -29.35 -21.39 4.12
C VAL A 360 -28.14 -21.96 4.85
N THR A 361 -27.28 -22.67 4.13
CA THR A 361 -25.95 -23.07 4.61
C THR A 361 -24.93 -22.21 3.89
N ILE A 362 -24.32 -21.27 4.60
CA ILE A 362 -23.23 -20.45 4.06
C ILE A 362 -21.95 -21.26 4.23
N LYS A 363 -21.25 -21.54 3.13
CA LYS A 363 -19.93 -22.18 3.14
C LYS A 363 -18.89 -21.17 2.69
N ALA A 364 -17.95 -20.82 3.57
CA ALA A 364 -16.72 -20.15 3.21
C ALA A 364 -15.62 -21.19 2.97
N SER A 365 -14.70 -20.89 2.06
CA SER A 365 -13.39 -21.53 1.99
C SER A 365 -12.35 -20.43 1.87
N ALA A 366 -11.45 -20.34 2.84
CA ALA A 366 -10.22 -19.57 2.66
C ALA A 366 -9.34 -20.28 1.62
N GLN A 367 -8.58 -19.51 0.83
CA GLN A 367 -7.58 -20.10 -0.05
C GLN A 367 -6.52 -20.78 0.81
N GLN A 368 -6.17 -22.02 0.47
CA GLN A 368 -5.16 -22.80 1.17
C GLN A 368 -3.78 -22.29 0.73
N ASP A 369 -2.93 -21.91 1.70
CA ASP A 369 -1.55 -21.44 1.48
C ASP A 369 -0.68 -22.41 0.66
#